data_AF-A0A1G1A5R4-F1
#
_entry.id   AF-A0A1G1A5R4-F1
#
_cell.length_a   1.000
_cell.length_b   1.000
_cell.length_c   1.000
_cell.angle_alpha   90.00
_cell.angle_beta   90.00
_cell.angle_gamma   90.00
#
_symmetry.space_group_name_H-M   'P 1'
#
loop_
_entity.id
_entity.type
_entity.pdbx_description
1 polymer ?
#
loop_
_entity_poly.entity_id
_entity_poly.type
_entity_poly.pdbx_seq_one_letter_code
_entity_poly.pdbx_strand_id
1 'polypeptide(L)'
;MKRILMVLHVIQLVAAGVALTLAIQLYRQRVVLKGRTLKLEQALMMLAVTLETGQPEPGKTASWPERDLDEVTDEFPAEPRISDFWVPYRPELEKPLTGVFEIDRRLDQLRTYYRLDPITLEPVKHPHTGEWFTEGPGTMQALLDETVSHGIGQLKRLNETRIQLQATREELVTAITDVNTRKQTLRKALQQAREQAVVLAGLRAAVEERDGQLAARDETLAGMEDQVREHQRQIAFSQERIDELEDENRRLSAQVFKPENPTAMPVQFSRGRKGSVQSSNDEWCFVILSLDSEFLAQYAQLRAASPTPLNPELLLYRPGIGDAEFVTKVRLVEVDPNQAVGIADILPEWKQKPAHAGDIVMF
;
A
#
# COMPACT_ATOMS: atom_id res chain seq x y z
N MET A 1 11.12 88.76 88.48
CA MET A 1 11.78 87.51 88.06
C MET A 1 10.97 86.24 88.37
N LYS A 2 10.53 85.98 89.61
CA LYS A 2 9.81 84.72 89.98
C LYS A 2 8.56 84.39 89.14
N ARG A 3 7.73 85.39 88.80
CA ARG A 3 6.54 85.19 87.96
C ARG A 3 6.87 84.82 86.51
N ILE A 4 7.91 85.41 85.94
CA ILE A 4 8.38 85.12 84.57
C ILE A 4 8.89 83.67 84.50
N LEU A 5 9.65 83.24 85.52
CA LEU A 5 10.13 81.86 85.62
C LEU A 5 8.98 80.84 85.73
N MET A 6 7.93 81.17 86.50
CA MET A 6 6.75 80.33 86.66
C MET A 6 5.96 80.19 85.35
N VAL A 7 5.78 81.28 84.61
CA VAL A 7 5.15 81.26 83.28
C VAL A 7 5.96 80.43 82.30
N LEU A 8 7.30 80.55 82.31
CA LEU A 8 8.19 79.74 81.48
C LEU A 8 8.07 78.24 81.78
N HIS A 9 8.00 77.85 83.06
CA HIS A 9 7.83 76.44 83.46
C HIS A 9 6.49 75.86 83.01
N VAL A 10 5.41 76.66 83.10
CA VAL A 10 4.09 76.24 82.62
C VAL A 10 4.11 76.05 81.10
N ILE A 11 4.73 76.95 80.34
CA ILE A 11 4.88 76.81 78.89
C ILE A 11 5.71 75.57 78.54
N GLN A 12 6.80 75.30 79.25
CA GLN A 12 7.63 74.11 79.04
C GLN A 12 6.87 72.81 79.34
N LEU A 13 6.06 72.78 80.40
CA LEU A 13 5.21 71.64 80.74
C LEU A 13 4.15 71.37 79.67
N VAL A 14 3.48 72.44 79.18
CA VAL A 14 2.51 72.34 78.08
C VAL A 14 3.19 71.87 76.80
N ALA A 15 4.36 72.41 76.45
CA ALA A 15 5.14 71.99 75.30
C ALA A 15 5.58 70.51 75.41
N ALA A 16 5.98 70.06 76.60
CA ALA A 16 6.31 68.66 76.85
C ALA A 16 5.08 67.73 76.72
N GLY A 17 3.91 68.17 77.20
CA GLY A 17 2.66 67.45 77.02
C GLY A 17 2.26 67.32 75.55
N VAL A 18 2.37 68.39 74.78
CA VAL A 18 2.13 68.39 73.32
C VAL A 18 3.15 67.51 72.60
N ALA A 19 4.43 67.56 72.98
CA ALA A 19 5.46 66.70 72.42
C ALA A 19 5.17 65.22 72.69
N LEU A 20 4.67 64.87 73.88
CA LEU A 20 4.30 63.50 74.24
C LEU A 20 3.10 62.99 73.43
N THR A 21 2.06 63.79 73.24
CA THR A 21 0.90 63.39 72.43
C THR A 21 1.27 63.20 70.97
N LEU A 22 2.09 64.10 70.42
CA LEU A 22 2.66 63.96 69.08
C LEU A 22 3.54 62.71 68.97
N ALA A 23 4.37 62.41 69.98
CA ALA A 23 5.20 61.20 70.00
C ALA A 23 4.34 59.91 70.00
N ILE A 24 3.24 59.86 70.75
CA ILE A 24 2.32 58.72 70.76
C ILE A 24 1.63 58.55 69.39
N GLN A 25 1.17 59.65 68.78
CA GLN A 25 0.54 59.62 67.46
C GLN A 25 1.54 59.16 66.38
N LEU A 26 2.75 59.69 66.40
CA LEU A 26 3.84 59.28 65.50
C LEU A 26 4.21 57.81 65.69
N TYR A 27 4.24 57.32 66.93
CA TYR A 27 4.51 55.91 67.21
C TYR A 27 3.44 54.99 66.62
N ARG A 28 2.15 55.32 66.82
CA ARG A 28 1.03 54.56 66.24
C ARG A 28 1.09 54.54 64.71
N GLN A 29 1.32 55.69 64.09
CA GLN A 29 1.49 55.78 62.63
C GLN A 29 2.68 54.95 62.15
N ARG A 30 3.81 54.98 62.85
CA ARG A 30 5.01 54.20 62.50
C ARG A 30 4.77 52.69 62.56
N VAL A 31 4.07 52.20 63.58
CA VAL A 31 3.75 50.77 63.72
C VAL A 31 2.82 50.32 62.58
N VAL A 32 1.80 51.11 62.26
CA VAL A 32 0.89 50.83 61.14
C VAL A 32 1.63 50.82 59.81
N LEU A 33 2.48 51.81 59.56
CA LEU A 33 3.26 51.90 58.33
C LEU A 33 4.18 50.69 58.18
N LYS A 34 4.94 50.33 59.23
CA LYS A 34 5.82 49.15 59.23
C LYS A 34 5.06 47.85 58.96
N GLY A 35 3.89 47.70 59.57
CA GLY A 35 3.06 46.52 59.38
C GLY A 35 2.52 46.42 57.95
N ARG A 36 2.02 47.53 57.39
CA ARG A 36 1.56 47.59 55.99
C ARG A 36 2.68 47.25 55.01
N THR A 37 3.86 47.83 55.21
CA THR A 37 5.01 47.56 54.32
C THR A 37 5.41 46.09 54.35
N LEU A 38 5.42 45.46 55.53
CA LEU A 38 5.76 44.03 55.65
C LEU A 38 4.72 43.14 54.95
N LYS A 39 3.43 43.40 55.15
CA LYS A 39 2.36 42.63 54.49
C LYS A 39 2.35 42.82 52.98
N LEU A 40 2.63 44.04 52.52
CA LEU A 40 2.77 44.36 51.10
C LEU A 40 3.97 43.63 50.50
N GLU A 41 5.11 43.63 51.17
CA GLU A 41 6.32 42.92 50.74
C GLU A 41 6.07 41.41 50.63
N GLN A 42 5.42 40.81 51.65
CA GLN A 42 5.08 39.38 51.63
C GLN A 42 4.11 39.03 50.50
N ALA A 43 3.05 39.81 50.31
CA ALA A 43 2.12 39.59 49.22
C ALA A 43 2.79 39.81 47.86
N LEU A 44 3.67 40.81 47.72
CA LEU A 44 4.41 41.06 46.50
C LEU A 44 5.38 39.91 46.19
N MET A 45 6.00 39.31 47.20
CA MET A 45 6.79 38.09 47.02
C MET A 45 5.93 36.89 46.58
N MET A 46 4.77 36.67 47.21
CA MET A 46 3.86 35.59 46.81
C MET A 46 3.31 35.80 45.39
N LEU A 47 3.02 37.05 45.05
CA LEU A 47 2.54 37.44 43.74
C LEU A 47 3.68 37.39 42.71
N ALA A 48 4.93 37.69 43.08
CA ALA A 48 6.08 37.55 42.20
C ALA A 48 6.30 36.10 41.73
N VAL A 49 5.91 35.10 42.52
CA VAL A 49 5.90 33.68 42.08
C VAL A 49 4.84 33.41 41.01
N THR A 50 3.82 34.26 40.93
CA THR A 50 2.81 34.24 39.86
C THR A 50 3.13 35.18 38.70
N LEU A 51 4.19 36.00 38.81
CA LEU A 51 4.68 36.91 37.77
C LEU A 51 5.71 36.22 36.89
N GLU A 52 5.74 36.63 35.62
CA GLU A 52 6.40 35.88 34.57
C GLU A 52 7.67 36.60 34.10
N THR A 53 8.74 35.84 33.83
CA THR A 53 10.09 36.40 33.68
C THR A 53 10.42 36.92 32.28
N GLY A 54 9.59 36.62 31.27
CA GLY A 54 9.77 37.10 29.89
C GLY A 54 8.61 36.73 28.97
N GLN A 55 8.46 37.44 27.85
CA GLN A 55 7.46 37.10 26.83
C GLN A 55 7.84 35.80 26.09
N PRO A 56 6.87 35.02 25.61
CA PRO A 56 7.19 33.84 24.81
C PRO A 56 7.84 34.31 23.51
N GLU A 57 9.10 33.93 23.29
CA GLU A 57 9.85 34.21 22.07
C GLU A 57 9.03 33.79 20.83
N PRO A 58 8.91 34.65 19.80
CA PRO A 58 8.26 34.29 18.56
C PRO A 58 9.04 33.16 17.90
N GLY A 59 8.50 31.95 17.99
CA GLY A 59 9.18 30.75 17.53
C GLY A 59 9.06 30.61 16.02
N LYS A 60 10.05 29.96 15.38
CA LYS A 60 9.91 29.43 14.02
C LYS A 60 8.55 28.74 13.90
N THR A 61 7.75 29.16 12.91
CA THR A 61 6.50 28.49 12.51
C THR A 61 6.77 27.00 12.41
N ALA A 62 6.21 26.23 13.33
CA ALA A 62 6.26 24.78 13.25
C ALA A 62 5.52 24.36 11.97
N SER A 63 6.14 23.47 11.19
CA SER A 63 5.51 22.90 10.00
C SER A 63 4.63 21.73 10.45
N TRP A 64 3.32 21.86 10.30
CA TRP A 64 2.34 20.83 10.64
C TRP A 64 1.76 20.20 9.37
N PRO A 65 1.31 18.94 9.43
CA PRO A 65 0.70 18.32 8.28
C PRO A 65 -0.61 19.01 7.92
N GLU A 66 -0.75 19.34 6.64
CA GLU A 66 -1.94 19.96 6.10
C GLU A 66 -2.95 18.89 5.68
N ARG A 67 -4.24 19.20 5.86
CA ARG A 67 -5.32 18.28 5.51
C ARG A 67 -5.59 18.34 4.01
N ASP A 68 -5.58 17.18 3.36
CA ASP A 68 -6.06 17.01 1.99
C ASP A 68 -7.58 17.22 1.97
N LEU A 69 -8.04 18.19 1.18
CA LEU A 69 -9.45 18.54 1.01
C LEU A 69 -10.11 17.84 -0.19
N ASP A 70 -9.32 17.30 -1.12
CA ASP A 70 -9.85 16.74 -2.34
C ASP A 70 -10.64 15.46 -2.09
N GLU A 71 -11.58 15.19 -2.97
CA GLU A 71 -12.35 13.96 -2.95
C GLU A 71 -11.46 12.75 -3.25
N VAL A 72 -11.97 11.57 -2.90
CA VAL A 72 -11.28 10.29 -3.14
C VAL A 72 -11.71 9.81 -4.52
N THR A 73 -10.93 10.18 -5.53
CA THR A 73 -11.09 9.76 -6.92
C THR A 73 -10.02 8.74 -7.32
N ASP A 74 -10.25 8.03 -8.42
CA ASP A 74 -9.26 7.13 -9.02
C ASP A 74 -8.08 7.87 -9.68
N GLU A 75 -8.27 9.15 -10.01
CA GLU A 75 -7.20 10.04 -10.47
C GLU A 75 -6.45 10.66 -9.29
N PHE A 76 -5.11 10.62 -9.34
CA PHE A 76 -4.25 11.33 -8.41
C PHE A 76 -4.11 12.79 -8.86
N PRO A 77 -4.68 13.77 -8.15
CA PRO A 77 -4.45 15.18 -8.48
C PRO A 77 -2.96 15.49 -8.33
N ALA A 78 -2.39 16.15 -9.35
CA ALA A 78 -0.97 16.53 -9.37
C ALA A 78 -0.63 17.56 -8.26
N GLU A 79 -1.59 18.42 -7.93
CA GLU A 79 -1.52 19.39 -6.85
C GLU A 79 -2.78 19.25 -5.98
N PRO A 80 -2.72 18.51 -4.86
CA PRO A 80 -3.88 18.34 -4.00
C PRO A 80 -4.23 19.66 -3.30
N ARG A 81 -5.53 19.97 -3.19
CA ARG A 81 -5.99 21.11 -2.39
C ARG A 81 -5.77 20.81 -0.92
N ILE A 82 -4.93 21.63 -0.29
CA ILE A 82 -4.56 21.56 1.11
C ILE A 82 -5.31 22.61 1.92
N SER A 83 -5.58 22.29 3.19
CA SER A 83 -6.29 23.17 4.12
C SER A 83 -5.36 24.20 4.78
N ASP A 84 -5.71 25.48 4.72
CA ASP A 84 -5.00 26.60 5.37
C ASP A 84 -5.19 26.67 6.91
N PHE A 85 -5.61 25.57 7.54
CA PHE A 85 -6.02 25.56 8.95
C PHE A 85 -4.90 26.04 9.88
N TRP A 86 -3.65 25.73 9.54
CA TRP A 86 -2.48 26.07 10.33
C TRP A 86 -1.96 27.49 10.10
N VAL A 87 -2.36 28.17 9.02
CA VAL A 87 -1.90 29.54 8.69
C VAL A 87 -2.21 30.56 9.79
N PRO A 88 -3.44 30.62 10.36
CA PRO A 88 -3.72 31.52 11.48
C PRO A 88 -3.24 30.98 12.83
N TYR A 89 -2.78 29.72 12.89
CA TYR A 89 -2.46 29.07 14.15
C TYR A 89 -1.15 29.58 14.73
N ARG A 90 -1.20 30.07 15.98
CA ARG A 90 -0.03 30.59 16.68
C ARG A 90 0.43 29.60 17.75
N PRO A 91 1.56 28.89 17.54
CA PRO A 91 2.05 27.87 18.49
C PRO A 91 2.45 28.46 19.84
N GLU A 92 2.78 29.75 19.87
CA GLU A 92 3.17 30.47 21.08
C GLU A 92 2.04 30.57 22.11
N LEU A 93 0.78 30.42 21.68
CA LEU A 93 -0.37 30.45 22.58
C LEU A 93 -0.50 29.18 23.43
N GLU A 94 0.14 28.09 22.99
CA GLU A 94 0.15 26.81 23.70
C GLU A 94 1.30 26.68 24.70
N LYS A 95 2.32 27.55 24.61
CA LYS A 95 3.32 27.64 25.66
C LYS A 95 2.59 28.00 26.96
N PRO A 96 2.81 27.26 28.09
CA PRO A 96 2.30 27.66 29.40
C PRO A 96 2.54 29.15 29.63
N LEU A 97 1.64 29.80 30.37
CA LEU A 97 1.49 31.27 30.35
C LEU A 97 2.84 31.86 30.62
N THR A 98 3.11 32.92 29.86
CA THR A 98 3.96 34.06 30.20
C THR A 98 3.11 35.33 30.19
N GLY A 99 2.67 35.82 31.36
CA GLY A 99 1.63 36.84 31.48
C GLY A 99 1.50 37.54 32.84
N VAL A 100 0.35 38.11 33.16
CA VAL A 100 -0.04 39.54 32.92
C VAL A 100 -0.59 40.10 34.25
N PHE A 101 -0.62 41.44 34.44
CA PHE A 101 -1.14 42.08 35.65
C PHE A 101 -1.90 43.39 35.39
N GLU A 102 -2.94 43.72 36.18
CA GLU A 102 -3.46 45.09 36.38
C GLU A 102 -4.37 45.21 37.63
N ILE A 103 -4.19 46.26 38.46
CA ILE A 103 -4.66 46.32 39.87
C ILE A 103 -5.59 47.50 40.23
N ASP A 104 -5.92 48.38 39.29
CA ASP A 104 -6.30 49.77 39.62
C ASP A 104 -7.62 49.97 40.40
N ARG A 105 -8.46 48.94 40.55
CA ARG A 105 -9.83 49.09 41.08
C ARG A 105 -10.03 48.85 42.58
N ARG A 106 -9.00 48.47 43.36
CA ARG A 106 -9.15 48.14 44.81
C ARG A 106 -8.19 48.87 45.75
N LEU A 107 -7.74 50.06 45.34
CA LEU A 107 -6.74 50.87 46.05
C LEU A 107 -7.13 51.23 47.50
N ASP A 108 -8.41 51.36 47.81
CA ASP A 108 -8.87 51.80 49.13
C ASP A 108 -8.81 50.69 50.19
N GLN A 109 -8.84 49.42 49.80
CA GLN A 109 -8.71 48.29 50.73
C GLN A 109 -7.24 48.01 51.09
N LEU A 110 -6.30 48.36 50.20
CA LEU A 110 -4.86 48.41 50.49
C LEU A 110 -4.51 49.46 51.57
N ARG A 111 -5.38 50.46 51.78
CA ARG A 111 -5.18 51.53 52.76
C ARG A 111 -5.64 51.16 54.18
N THR A 112 -6.20 49.97 54.44
CA THR A 112 -6.77 49.58 55.75
C THR A 112 -6.02 48.39 56.36
N TYR A 113 -5.22 48.64 57.41
CA TYR A 113 -4.32 47.63 58.00
C TYR A 113 -4.92 46.80 59.15
N TYR A 114 -5.77 47.43 59.96
CA TYR A 114 -6.45 46.76 61.05
C TYR A 114 -7.88 46.43 60.68
N ARG A 115 -8.40 45.36 61.26
CA ARG A 115 -9.83 45.05 61.15
C ARG A 115 -10.60 46.10 61.94
N LEU A 116 -11.49 46.80 61.24
CA LEU A 116 -12.39 47.75 61.87
C LEU A 116 -13.67 47.03 62.27
N ASP A 117 -14.19 47.36 63.44
CA ASP A 117 -15.53 46.95 63.85
C ASP A 117 -16.57 47.62 62.92
N PRO A 118 -17.52 46.87 62.35
CA PRO A 118 -18.53 47.42 61.44
C PRO A 118 -19.43 48.49 62.08
N ILE A 119 -19.49 48.57 63.41
CA ILE A 119 -20.36 49.51 64.13
C ILE A 119 -19.56 50.71 64.68
N THR A 120 -18.39 50.48 65.27
CA THR A 120 -17.61 51.54 65.94
C THR A 120 -16.50 52.13 65.09
N LEU A 121 -16.16 51.50 63.96
CA LEU A 121 -15.04 51.88 63.08
C LEU A 121 -13.69 51.94 63.80
N GLU A 122 -13.59 51.38 65.01
CA GLU A 122 -12.34 51.30 65.76
C GLU A 122 -11.63 49.97 65.47
N PRO A 123 -10.29 49.92 65.55
CA PRO A 123 -9.52 48.69 65.40
C PRO A 123 -9.90 47.66 66.49
N VAL A 124 -10.16 46.42 66.09
CA VAL A 124 -10.50 45.33 67.03
C VAL A 124 -9.23 44.74 67.63
N LYS A 125 -9.23 44.37 68.93
CA LYS A 125 -8.10 43.66 69.59
C LYS A 125 -8.37 42.17 69.76
N HIS A 126 -7.31 41.37 69.69
CA HIS A 126 -7.33 39.94 69.98
C HIS A 126 -7.71 39.70 71.45
N PRO A 127 -8.67 38.78 71.72
CA PRO A 127 -9.12 38.48 73.08
C PRO A 127 -8.05 37.90 74.01
N HIS A 128 -7.04 37.22 73.44
CA HIS A 128 -6.04 36.47 74.20
C HIS A 128 -4.64 37.12 74.21
N THR A 129 -4.26 37.81 73.13
CA THR A 129 -2.94 38.44 73.00
C THR A 129 -2.94 39.95 73.26
N GLY A 130 -4.11 40.59 73.24
CA GLY A 130 -4.24 42.04 73.41
C GLY A 130 -3.71 42.88 72.24
N GLU A 131 -3.20 42.24 71.20
CA GLU A 131 -2.72 42.86 69.96
C GLU A 131 -3.89 43.20 69.03
N TRP A 132 -3.72 44.18 68.14
CA TRP A 132 -4.77 44.55 67.18
C TRP A 132 -4.95 43.45 66.11
N PHE A 133 -6.19 43.11 65.76
CA PHE A 133 -6.49 42.20 64.66
C PHE A 133 -6.01 42.80 63.34
N THR A 134 -5.09 42.11 62.68
CA THR A 134 -4.58 42.48 61.36
C THR A 134 -5.03 41.50 60.27
N GLU A 135 -5.85 40.51 60.64
CA GLU A 135 -6.35 39.43 59.79
C GLU A 135 -7.89 39.40 59.81
N GLY A 136 -8.49 38.92 58.72
CA GLY A 136 -9.94 38.80 58.55
C GLY A 136 -10.58 39.85 57.64
N PRO A 137 -11.91 39.78 57.41
CA PRO A 137 -12.61 40.56 56.40
C PRO A 137 -12.50 42.07 56.67
N GLY A 138 -12.24 42.85 55.61
CA GLY A 138 -12.02 44.29 55.68
C GLY A 138 -10.58 44.73 55.97
N THR A 139 -9.63 43.80 56.10
CA THR A 139 -8.19 44.08 56.25
C THR A 139 -7.44 43.95 54.94
N MET A 140 -6.31 44.65 54.83
CA MET A 140 -5.34 44.53 53.74
C MET A 140 -4.87 43.08 53.57
N GLN A 141 -4.69 42.31 54.65
CA GLN A 141 -4.23 40.92 54.54
C GLN A 141 -5.26 40.04 53.84
N ALA A 142 -6.53 40.11 54.25
CA ALA A 142 -7.58 39.28 53.64
C ALA A 142 -7.77 39.59 52.15
N LEU A 143 -7.65 40.87 51.76
CA LEU A 143 -7.64 41.26 50.35
C LEU A 143 -6.45 40.66 49.60
N LEU A 144 -5.24 40.80 50.15
CA LEU A 144 -4.03 40.29 49.52
C LEU A 144 -4.10 38.76 49.35
N ASP A 145 -4.51 38.04 50.39
CA ASP A 145 -4.66 36.58 50.34
C ASP A 145 -5.72 36.15 49.32
N GLU A 146 -6.86 36.83 49.27
CA GLU A 146 -7.92 36.59 48.28
C GLU A 146 -7.41 36.83 46.85
N THR A 147 -6.70 37.94 46.61
CA THR A 147 -6.14 38.26 45.28
C THR A 147 -5.07 37.28 44.84
N VAL A 148 -4.17 36.88 45.75
CA VAL A 148 -3.12 35.88 45.48
C VAL A 148 -3.76 34.52 45.19
N SER A 149 -4.73 34.10 46.00
CA SER A 149 -5.45 32.83 45.81
C SER A 149 -6.18 32.79 44.46
N HIS A 150 -6.89 33.86 44.10
CA HIS A 150 -7.54 33.96 42.79
C HIS A 150 -6.53 33.97 41.64
N GLY A 151 -5.40 34.67 41.78
CA GLY A 151 -4.32 34.70 40.78
C GLY A 151 -3.72 33.32 40.54
N ILE A 152 -3.40 32.58 41.60
CA ILE A 152 -2.91 31.19 41.52
C ILE A 152 -3.96 30.28 40.85
N GLY A 153 -5.23 30.41 41.23
CA GLY A 153 -6.32 29.62 40.64
C GLY A 153 -6.58 29.92 39.16
N GLN A 154 -6.40 31.18 38.73
CA GLN A 154 -6.46 31.55 37.32
C GLN A 154 -5.27 31.01 36.54
N LEU A 155 -4.03 31.18 37.05
CA LEU A 155 -2.82 30.65 36.43
C LEU A 155 -2.89 29.12 36.25
N LYS A 156 -3.35 28.40 37.27
CA LYS A 156 -3.55 26.95 37.21
C LYS A 156 -4.51 26.55 36.09
N ARG A 157 -5.71 27.16 36.05
CA ARG A 157 -6.68 26.89 34.98
C ARG A 157 -6.12 27.20 33.60
N LEU A 158 -5.37 28.29 33.48
CA LEU A 158 -4.79 28.71 32.21
C LEU A 158 -3.70 27.74 31.73
N ASN A 159 -2.85 27.25 32.64
CA ASN A 159 -1.89 26.19 32.34
C ASN A 159 -2.58 24.86 31.97
N GLU A 160 -3.63 24.46 32.69
CA GLU A 160 -4.44 23.29 32.34
C GLU A 160 -5.04 23.41 30.93
N THR A 161 -5.64 24.55 30.59
CA THR A 161 -6.21 24.77 29.24
C THR A 161 -5.17 24.66 28.14
N ARG A 162 -3.91 25.03 28.41
CA ARG A 162 -2.84 24.93 27.40
C ARG A 162 -2.33 23.53 27.20
N ILE A 163 -2.17 22.78 28.29
CA ILE A 163 -1.83 21.36 28.20
C ILE A 163 -2.93 20.64 27.40
N GLN A 164 -4.20 20.97 27.65
CA GLN A 164 -5.32 20.43 26.88
C GLN A 164 -5.28 20.87 25.41
N LEU A 165 -5.01 22.14 25.12
CA LEU A 165 -4.87 22.62 23.73
C LEU A 165 -3.74 21.89 23.00
N GLN A 166 -2.58 21.74 23.65
CA GLN A 166 -1.46 20.98 23.09
C GLN A 166 -1.86 19.53 22.78
N ALA A 167 -2.54 18.86 23.70
CA ALA A 167 -3.02 17.49 23.49
C ALA A 167 -4.02 17.42 22.31
N THR A 168 -5.00 18.35 22.25
CA THR A 168 -5.96 18.40 21.14
C THR A 168 -5.29 18.67 19.80
N ARG A 169 -4.23 19.49 19.76
CA ARG A 169 -3.44 19.74 18.55
C ARG A 169 -2.73 18.46 18.11
N GLU A 170 -2.11 17.72 19.02
CA GLU A 170 -1.43 16.45 18.72
C GLU A 170 -2.41 15.39 18.19
N GLU A 171 -3.60 15.31 18.77
CA GLU A 171 -4.69 14.48 18.26
C GLU A 171 -5.15 14.93 16.87
N LEU A 172 -5.30 16.23 16.64
CA LEU A 172 -5.69 16.78 15.34
C LEU A 172 -4.64 16.48 14.27
N VAL A 173 -3.35 16.65 14.58
CA VAL A 173 -2.23 16.30 13.71
C VAL A 173 -2.30 14.82 13.33
N THR A 174 -2.50 13.94 14.32
CA THR A 174 -2.63 12.50 14.09
C THR A 174 -3.86 12.16 13.23
N ALA A 175 -4.99 12.79 13.49
CA ALA A 175 -6.21 12.61 12.70
C ALA A 175 -6.03 13.08 11.25
N ILE A 176 -5.33 14.20 11.03
CA ILE A 176 -5.02 14.70 9.68
C ILE A 176 -4.13 13.71 8.94
N THR A 177 -3.07 13.19 9.57
CA THR A 177 -2.20 12.20 8.94
C THR A 177 -2.93 10.90 8.63
N ASP A 178 -3.80 10.45 9.52
CA ASP A 178 -4.61 9.23 9.31
C ASP A 178 -5.62 9.40 8.18
N VAL A 179 -6.27 10.56 8.08
CA VAL A 179 -7.20 10.86 6.98
C VAL A 179 -6.45 10.92 5.65
N ASN A 180 -5.32 11.62 5.59
CA ASN A 180 -4.53 11.74 4.37
C ASN A 180 -4.01 10.37 3.89
N THR A 181 -3.50 9.54 4.80
CA THR A 181 -3.04 8.19 4.46
C THR A 181 -4.19 7.29 3.99
N ARG A 182 -5.36 7.34 4.66
CA ARG A 182 -6.56 6.61 4.21
C ARG A 182 -7.05 7.07 2.84
N LYS A 183 -7.02 8.38 2.56
CA LYS A 183 -7.36 8.88 1.22
C LYS A 183 -6.41 8.31 0.18
N GLN A 184 -5.09 8.34 0.42
CA GLN A 184 -4.12 7.78 -0.51
C GLN A 184 -4.32 6.27 -0.74
N THR A 185 -4.59 5.48 0.30
CA THR A 185 -4.84 4.05 0.14
C THR A 185 -6.12 3.78 -0.65
N LEU A 186 -7.17 4.56 -0.41
CA LEU A 186 -8.42 4.44 -1.17
C LEU A 186 -8.25 4.83 -2.64
N ARG A 187 -7.51 5.89 -2.96
CA ARG A 187 -7.22 6.27 -4.36
C ARG A 187 -6.48 5.12 -5.09
N LYS A 188 -5.49 4.49 -4.44
CA LYS A 188 -4.80 3.30 -4.98
C LYS A 188 -5.75 2.12 -5.19
N ALA A 189 -6.64 1.85 -4.23
CA ALA A 189 -7.61 0.77 -4.32
C ALA A 189 -8.61 1.00 -5.46
N LEU A 190 -9.07 2.24 -5.66
CA LEU A 190 -9.93 2.61 -6.79
C LEU A 190 -9.24 2.41 -8.14
N GLN A 191 -7.97 2.80 -8.26
CA GLN A 191 -7.20 2.59 -9.47
C GLN A 191 -7.05 1.08 -9.78
N GLN A 192 -6.70 0.27 -8.77
CA GLN A 192 -6.62 -1.19 -8.92
C GLN A 192 -7.97 -1.81 -9.31
N ALA A 193 -9.08 -1.35 -8.72
CA ALA A 193 -10.41 -1.81 -9.06
C ALA A 193 -10.77 -1.48 -10.52
N ARG A 194 -10.38 -0.29 -11.00
CA ARG A 194 -10.57 0.10 -12.41
C ARG A 194 -9.75 -0.76 -13.36
N GLU A 195 -8.48 -1.02 -13.05
CA GLU A 195 -7.61 -1.90 -13.83
C GLU A 195 -8.17 -3.34 -13.89
N GLN A 196 -8.63 -3.87 -12.74
CA GLN A 196 -9.29 -5.17 -12.67
C GLN A 196 -10.58 -5.22 -13.47
N ALA A 197 -11.38 -4.14 -13.47
CA ALA A 197 -12.61 -4.06 -14.26
C ALA A 197 -12.33 -4.14 -15.77
N VAL A 198 -11.26 -3.48 -16.25
CA VAL A 198 -10.82 -3.56 -17.65
C VAL A 198 -10.36 -4.98 -17.99
N VAL A 199 -9.58 -5.62 -17.12
CA VAL A 199 -9.13 -7.01 -17.31
C VAL A 199 -10.32 -7.97 -17.35
N LEU A 200 -11.30 -7.82 -16.46
CA LEU A 200 -12.51 -8.63 -16.46
C LEU A 200 -13.34 -8.44 -17.74
N ALA A 201 -13.45 -7.21 -18.24
CA ALA A 201 -14.11 -6.94 -19.51
C ALA A 201 -13.40 -7.64 -20.69
N GLY A 202 -12.07 -7.59 -20.73
CA GLY A 202 -11.27 -8.29 -21.74
C GLY A 202 -11.40 -9.81 -21.66
N LEU A 203 -11.35 -10.38 -20.45
CA LEU A 203 -11.55 -11.82 -20.23
C LEU A 203 -12.96 -12.27 -20.66
N ARG A 204 -14.00 -11.48 -20.38
CA ARG A 204 -15.36 -11.79 -20.84
C ARG A 204 -15.46 -11.79 -22.36
N ALA A 205 -14.90 -10.80 -23.03
CA ALA A 205 -14.88 -10.76 -24.50
C ALA A 205 -14.13 -11.98 -25.09
N ALA A 206 -13.00 -12.39 -24.47
CA ALA A 206 -12.28 -13.57 -24.90
C ALA A 206 -13.07 -14.88 -24.68
N VAL A 207 -13.83 -14.98 -23.58
CA VAL A 207 -14.73 -16.13 -23.35
C VAL A 207 -15.82 -16.17 -24.42
N GLU A 208 -16.47 -15.05 -24.70
CA GLU A 208 -17.50 -14.96 -25.76
C GLU A 208 -16.94 -15.34 -27.13
N GLU A 209 -15.72 -14.90 -27.47
CA GLU A 209 -15.05 -15.29 -28.72
C GLU A 209 -14.80 -16.81 -28.77
N ARG A 210 -14.35 -17.41 -27.67
CA ARG A 210 -14.08 -18.85 -27.60
C ARG A 210 -15.34 -19.68 -27.65
N ASP A 211 -16.41 -19.24 -27.00
CA ASP A 211 -17.73 -19.87 -27.10
C ASP A 211 -18.24 -19.83 -28.55
N GLY A 212 -18.05 -18.71 -29.26
CA GLY A 212 -18.34 -18.62 -30.69
C GLY A 212 -17.50 -19.57 -31.55
N GLN A 213 -16.20 -19.70 -31.27
CA GLN A 213 -15.32 -20.66 -31.96
C GLN A 213 -15.71 -22.11 -31.70
N LEU A 214 -16.14 -22.44 -30.47
CA LEU A 214 -16.62 -23.77 -30.12
C LEU A 214 -17.92 -24.09 -30.86
N ALA A 215 -18.90 -23.18 -30.86
CA ALA A 215 -20.15 -23.36 -31.60
C ALA A 215 -19.91 -23.58 -33.10
N ALA A 216 -19.00 -22.81 -33.71
CA ALA A 216 -18.63 -23.01 -35.11
C ALA A 216 -17.94 -24.37 -35.35
N ARG A 217 -17.08 -24.82 -34.43
CA ARG A 217 -16.46 -26.14 -34.52
C ARG A 217 -17.47 -27.26 -34.38
N ASP A 218 -18.41 -27.15 -33.46
CA ASP A 218 -19.47 -28.15 -33.26
C ASP A 218 -20.36 -28.26 -34.51
N GLU A 219 -20.66 -27.14 -35.18
CA GLU A 219 -21.38 -27.15 -36.46
C GLU A 219 -20.57 -27.85 -37.56
N THR A 220 -19.26 -27.59 -37.66
CA THR A 220 -18.42 -28.30 -38.64
C THR A 220 -18.30 -29.80 -38.35
N LEU A 221 -18.23 -30.19 -37.08
CA LEU A 221 -18.20 -31.60 -36.67
C LEU A 221 -19.51 -32.29 -37.05
N ALA A 222 -20.65 -31.68 -36.74
CA ALA A 222 -21.96 -32.22 -37.13
C ALA A 222 -22.06 -32.40 -38.65
N GLY A 223 -21.59 -31.42 -39.44
CA GLY A 223 -21.56 -31.51 -40.90
C GLY A 223 -20.64 -32.64 -41.41
N MET A 224 -19.46 -32.82 -40.80
CA MET A 224 -18.56 -33.93 -41.14
C MET A 224 -19.15 -35.29 -40.76
N GLU A 225 -19.82 -35.40 -39.61
CA GLU A 225 -20.51 -36.63 -39.19
C GLU A 225 -21.64 -37.02 -40.16
N ASP A 226 -22.37 -36.04 -40.69
CA ASP A 226 -23.36 -36.27 -41.74
C ASP A 226 -22.71 -36.76 -43.04
N GLN A 227 -21.57 -36.18 -43.45
CA GLN A 227 -20.81 -36.64 -44.61
C GLN A 227 -20.27 -38.06 -44.43
N VAL A 228 -19.75 -38.40 -43.25
CA VAL A 228 -19.29 -39.76 -42.93
C VAL A 228 -20.44 -40.75 -43.02
N ARG A 229 -21.62 -40.40 -42.48
CA ARG A 229 -22.82 -41.23 -42.60
C ARG A 229 -23.24 -41.43 -44.05
N GLU A 230 -23.16 -40.39 -44.87
CA GLU A 230 -23.48 -40.49 -46.30
C GLU A 230 -22.46 -41.36 -47.07
N HIS A 231 -21.16 -41.17 -46.84
CA HIS A 231 -20.14 -42.02 -47.43
C HIS A 231 -20.26 -43.48 -46.98
N GLN A 232 -20.61 -43.75 -45.72
CA GLN A 232 -20.89 -45.10 -45.25
C GLN A 232 -22.06 -45.75 -45.98
N ARG A 233 -23.13 -44.99 -46.28
CA ARG A 233 -24.24 -45.48 -47.11
C ARG A 233 -23.78 -45.78 -48.54
N GLN A 234 -22.95 -44.91 -49.13
CA GLN A 234 -22.41 -45.13 -50.48
C GLN A 234 -21.49 -46.34 -50.55
N ILE A 235 -20.67 -46.55 -49.52
CA ILE A 235 -19.81 -47.72 -49.36
C ILE A 235 -20.68 -48.98 -49.28
N ALA A 236 -21.69 -49.01 -48.40
CA ALA A 236 -22.62 -50.13 -48.28
C ALA A 236 -23.33 -50.45 -49.62
N PHE A 237 -23.83 -49.43 -50.32
CA PHE A 237 -24.45 -49.59 -51.63
C PHE A 237 -23.46 -50.10 -52.69
N SER A 238 -22.22 -49.61 -52.67
CA SER A 238 -21.18 -50.08 -53.58
C SER A 238 -20.76 -51.51 -53.27
N GLN A 239 -20.72 -51.91 -52.00
CA GLN A 239 -20.49 -53.29 -51.58
C GLN A 239 -21.60 -54.21 -52.08
N GLU A 240 -22.87 -53.84 -51.90
CA GLU A 240 -24.00 -54.63 -52.40
C GLU A 240 -23.91 -54.84 -53.91
N ARG A 241 -23.54 -53.81 -54.68
CA ARG A 241 -23.27 -53.93 -56.12
C ARG A 241 -22.07 -54.81 -56.44
N ILE A 242 -20.99 -54.76 -55.65
CA ILE A 242 -19.83 -55.63 -55.84
C ILE A 242 -20.24 -57.08 -55.59
N ASP A 243 -20.99 -57.36 -54.52
CA ASP A 243 -21.47 -58.70 -54.19
C ASP A 243 -22.39 -59.24 -55.30
N GLU A 244 -23.31 -58.43 -55.82
CA GLU A 244 -24.15 -58.77 -56.98
C GLU A 244 -23.30 -59.09 -58.22
N LEU A 245 -22.34 -58.24 -58.55
CA LEU A 245 -21.44 -58.42 -59.69
C LEU A 245 -20.49 -59.61 -59.49
N GLU A 246 -20.06 -59.90 -58.26
CA GLU A 246 -19.26 -61.08 -57.92
C GLU A 246 -20.09 -62.36 -58.05
N ASP A 247 -21.35 -62.36 -57.63
CA ASP A 247 -22.26 -63.49 -57.83
C ASP A 247 -22.58 -63.70 -59.30
N GLU A 248 -22.74 -62.62 -60.08
CA GLU A 248 -22.87 -62.69 -61.53
C GLU A 248 -21.57 -63.22 -62.17
N ASN A 249 -20.41 -62.73 -61.75
CA ASN A 249 -19.12 -63.24 -62.19
C ASN A 249 -18.90 -64.70 -61.79
N ARG A 250 -19.33 -65.14 -60.60
CA ARG A 250 -19.29 -66.55 -60.18
C ARG A 250 -20.19 -67.40 -61.07
N ARG A 251 -21.37 -66.92 -61.44
CA ARG A 251 -22.26 -67.62 -62.37
C ARG A 251 -21.65 -67.72 -63.77
N LEU A 252 -21.04 -66.64 -64.26
CA LEU A 252 -20.39 -66.58 -65.57
C LEU A 252 -19.07 -67.38 -65.60
N SER A 253 -18.25 -67.29 -64.56
CA SER A 253 -17.04 -68.11 -64.42
C SER A 253 -17.35 -69.59 -64.15
N ALA A 254 -18.47 -69.93 -63.50
CA ALA A 254 -18.95 -71.31 -63.44
C ALA A 254 -19.38 -71.87 -64.81
N GLN A 255 -19.72 -71.00 -65.78
CA GLN A 255 -19.95 -71.37 -67.18
C GLN A 255 -18.64 -71.45 -68.01
N VAL A 256 -17.50 -70.97 -67.48
CA VAL A 256 -16.19 -70.97 -68.13
C VAL A 256 -15.15 -71.68 -67.23
N PHE A 257 -15.07 -73.00 -67.37
CA PHE A 257 -13.97 -73.91 -66.97
C PHE A 257 -12.73 -73.35 -66.20
N LYS A 258 -12.47 -73.94 -65.01
CA LYS A 258 -11.20 -74.20 -64.26
C LYS A 258 -10.09 -73.13 -64.10
N PRO A 259 -9.41 -73.11 -62.93
CA PRO A 259 -8.69 -71.95 -62.42
C PRO A 259 -7.25 -71.87 -62.93
N GLU A 260 -6.81 -70.66 -63.28
CA GLU A 260 -5.39 -70.31 -63.33
C GLU A 260 -5.17 -69.02 -62.54
N ASN A 261 -4.09 -69.07 -61.75
CA ASN A 261 -3.59 -68.07 -60.80
C ASN A 261 -3.69 -66.62 -61.27
N PRO A 262 -3.69 -65.70 -60.30
CA PRO A 262 -2.66 -64.66 -60.34
C PRO A 262 -1.96 -64.54 -58.99
N THR A 263 -0.65 -64.75 -58.94
CA THR A 263 0.38 -63.74 -59.25
C THR A 263 0.96 -63.25 -57.94
N ALA A 264 2.25 -63.52 -57.77
CA ALA A 264 3.06 -63.11 -56.64
C ALA A 264 2.88 -61.60 -56.37
N MET A 265 2.64 -61.26 -55.10
CA MET A 265 2.65 -59.88 -54.66
C MET A 265 4.02 -59.24 -54.95
N PRO A 266 4.05 -57.95 -55.34
CA PRO A 266 5.30 -57.21 -55.39
C PRO A 266 5.87 -57.10 -53.97
N VAL A 267 7.13 -57.48 -53.80
CA VAL A 267 7.89 -57.23 -52.57
C VAL A 267 7.96 -55.72 -52.38
N GLN A 268 7.23 -55.19 -51.42
CA GLN A 268 7.36 -53.80 -50.93
C GLN A 268 8.17 -53.81 -49.64
N PHE A 269 8.87 -52.72 -49.33
CA PHE A 269 9.51 -52.56 -48.02
C PHE A 269 8.46 -52.71 -46.90
N SER A 270 8.78 -53.43 -45.83
CA SER A 270 7.86 -53.54 -44.71
C SER A 270 7.68 -52.18 -44.03
N ARG A 271 6.46 -51.81 -43.62
CA ARG A 271 6.22 -50.56 -42.88
C ARG A 271 6.86 -50.62 -41.50
N GLY A 272 7.38 -49.49 -41.02
CA GLY A 272 7.87 -49.36 -39.63
C GLY A 272 9.27 -48.76 -39.51
N ARG A 273 9.87 -48.90 -38.32
CA ARG A 273 11.20 -48.36 -38.01
C ARG A 273 12.29 -49.07 -38.81
N LYS A 274 13.15 -48.31 -39.49
CA LYS A 274 14.23 -48.79 -40.37
C LYS A 274 15.63 -48.38 -39.94
N GLY A 275 15.74 -47.54 -38.90
CA GLY A 275 17.02 -47.08 -38.40
C GLY A 275 16.92 -45.80 -37.60
N SER A 276 18.05 -45.10 -37.50
CA SER A 276 18.17 -43.79 -36.84
C SER A 276 19.20 -42.89 -37.53
N VAL A 277 19.05 -41.58 -37.38
CA VAL A 277 20.01 -40.59 -37.90
C VAL A 277 21.26 -40.60 -37.03
N GLN A 278 22.42 -40.81 -37.65
CA GLN A 278 23.72 -40.76 -36.99
C GLN A 278 24.30 -39.34 -37.01
N SER A 279 24.20 -38.65 -38.15
CA SER A 279 24.57 -37.25 -38.29
C SER A 279 23.77 -36.58 -39.39
N SER A 280 23.63 -35.26 -39.31
CA SER A 280 22.92 -34.44 -40.28
C SER A 280 23.74 -33.21 -40.64
N ASN A 281 23.65 -32.79 -41.90
CA ASN A 281 24.17 -31.52 -42.36
C ASN A 281 23.06 -30.78 -43.12
N ASP A 282 22.44 -29.84 -42.44
CA ASP A 282 21.33 -29.07 -42.99
C ASP A 282 21.75 -28.08 -44.08
N GLU A 283 22.99 -27.58 -44.06
CA GLU A 283 23.51 -26.64 -45.05
C GLU A 283 23.68 -27.31 -46.42
N TRP A 284 24.06 -28.59 -46.41
CA TRP A 284 24.30 -29.40 -47.61
C TRP A 284 23.13 -30.35 -47.93
N CYS A 285 22.03 -30.25 -47.17
CA CYS A 285 20.81 -31.04 -47.32
C CYS A 285 21.04 -32.56 -47.37
N PHE A 286 21.92 -33.12 -46.54
CA PHE A 286 22.10 -34.58 -46.44
C PHE A 286 22.12 -35.06 -44.99
N VAL A 287 21.80 -36.35 -44.81
CA VAL A 287 21.86 -37.07 -43.53
C VAL A 287 22.56 -38.40 -43.70
N ILE A 288 23.29 -38.80 -42.66
CA ILE A 288 23.89 -40.12 -42.52
C ILE A 288 22.99 -40.94 -41.59
N LEU A 289 22.50 -42.05 -42.11
CA LEU A 289 21.57 -42.96 -41.45
C LEU A 289 22.30 -44.22 -41.00
N SER A 290 22.04 -44.67 -39.78
CA SER A 290 22.33 -46.03 -39.35
C SER A 290 21.10 -46.89 -39.61
N LEU A 291 21.22 -47.90 -40.46
CA LEU A 291 20.12 -48.72 -40.96
C LEU A 291 20.06 -50.07 -40.26
N ASP A 292 18.86 -50.55 -39.99
CA ASP A 292 18.65 -51.86 -39.37
C ASP A 292 18.97 -53.00 -40.35
N SER A 293 19.47 -54.13 -39.83
CA SER A 293 19.87 -55.29 -40.64
C SER A 293 18.70 -55.90 -41.45
N GLU A 294 17.48 -55.79 -40.95
CA GLU A 294 16.26 -56.22 -41.66
C GLU A 294 15.99 -55.36 -42.89
N PHE A 295 16.19 -54.03 -42.79
CA PHE A 295 16.03 -53.11 -43.91
C PHE A 295 17.11 -53.35 -44.97
N LEU A 296 18.36 -53.56 -44.56
CA LEU A 296 19.46 -53.86 -45.47
C LEU A 296 19.23 -55.16 -46.25
N ALA A 297 18.67 -56.19 -45.61
CA ALA A 297 18.31 -57.45 -46.27
C ALA A 297 17.21 -57.24 -47.34
N GLN A 298 16.16 -56.47 -47.02
CA GLN A 298 15.10 -56.12 -47.96
C GLN A 298 15.62 -55.26 -49.13
N TYR A 299 16.48 -54.28 -48.83
CA TYR A 299 17.10 -53.42 -49.83
C TYR A 299 18.00 -54.21 -50.79
N ALA A 300 18.78 -55.17 -50.28
CA ALA A 300 19.61 -56.05 -51.10
C ALA A 300 18.78 -56.97 -52.01
N GLN A 301 17.67 -57.51 -51.51
CA GLN A 301 16.75 -58.34 -52.32
C GLN A 301 16.12 -57.53 -53.46
N LEU A 302 15.66 -56.31 -53.17
CA LEU A 302 15.06 -55.42 -54.17
C LEU A 302 16.09 -54.95 -55.20
N ARG A 303 17.32 -54.65 -54.76
CA ARG A 303 18.42 -54.28 -55.66
C ARG A 303 18.87 -55.43 -56.57
N ALA A 304 18.76 -56.68 -56.11
CA ALA A 304 19.00 -57.84 -56.96
C ALA A 304 17.86 -58.08 -57.98
N ALA A 305 16.63 -57.70 -57.61
CA ALA A 305 15.44 -57.90 -58.45
C ALA A 305 15.22 -56.81 -59.51
N SER A 306 15.86 -55.65 -59.41
CA SER A 306 15.66 -54.54 -60.36
C SER A 306 17.00 -53.90 -60.79
N PRO A 307 17.22 -53.69 -62.10
CA PRO A 307 18.45 -53.08 -62.63
C PRO A 307 18.50 -51.54 -62.48
N THR A 308 17.46 -50.92 -61.94
CA THR A 308 17.35 -49.47 -61.73
C THR A 308 17.82 -49.09 -60.32
N PRO A 309 18.53 -47.96 -60.12
CA PRO A 309 18.86 -47.49 -58.78
C PRO A 309 17.59 -47.30 -57.94
N LEU A 310 17.52 -48.01 -56.81
CA LEU A 310 16.44 -47.92 -55.84
C LEU A 310 16.76 -46.81 -54.84
N ASN A 311 16.06 -45.69 -54.96
CA ASN A 311 16.21 -44.56 -54.05
C ASN A 311 14.93 -44.40 -53.23
N PRO A 312 14.68 -45.28 -52.23
CA PRO A 312 13.47 -45.21 -51.43
C PRO A 312 13.41 -43.90 -50.65
N GLU A 313 12.19 -43.40 -50.48
CA GLU A 313 11.92 -42.22 -49.66
C GLU A 313 11.56 -42.67 -48.25
N LEU A 314 12.24 -42.11 -47.26
CA LEU A 314 12.12 -42.44 -45.84
C LEU A 314 11.63 -41.20 -45.07
N LEU A 315 10.93 -41.43 -43.97
CA LEU A 315 10.39 -40.40 -43.09
C LEU A 315 11.21 -40.33 -41.81
N LEU A 316 11.56 -39.12 -41.38
CA LEU A 316 12.27 -38.89 -40.11
C LEU A 316 11.30 -38.38 -39.05
N TYR A 317 11.33 -39.00 -37.88
CA TYR A 317 10.51 -38.66 -36.73
C TYR A 317 11.38 -38.40 -35.50
N ARG A 318 11.06 -37.35 -34.73
CA ARG A 318 11.73 -37.06 -33.48
C ARG A 318 11.00 -37.76 -32.32
N PRO A 319 11.69 -38.58 -31.51
CA PRO A 319 11.08 -39.16 -30.32
C PRO A 319 10.82 -38.05 -29.28
N GLY A 320 9.55 -37.83 -28.95
CA GLY A 320 9.09 -36.89 -27.91
C GLY A 320 8.26 -37.61 -26.84
N ILE A 321 7.94 -36.92 -25.74
CA ILE A 321 7.06 -37.44 -24.69
C ILE A 321 5.61 -37.34 -25.21
N GLY A 322 5.12 -38.41 -25.83
CA GLY A 322 3.80 -38.48 -26.46
C GLY A 322 3.89 -39.12 -27.84
N ASP A 323 3.46 -38.40 -28.87
CA ASP A 323 3.55 -38.83 -30.28
C ASP A 323 4.87 -38.40 -30.91
N ALA A 324 5.41 -39.24 -31.80
CA ALA A 324 6.63 -38.92 -32.53
C ALA A 324 6.37 -37.77 -33.51
N GLU A 325 7.14 -36.68 -33.39
CA GLU A 325 6.96 -35.50 -34.25
C GLU A 325 7.60 -35.74 -35.61
N PHE A 326 6.88 -35.44 -36.70
CA PHE A 326 7.47 -35.51 -38.04
C PHE A 326 8.51 -34.39 -38.25
N VAL A 327 9.68 -34.75 -38.78
CA VAL A 327 10.81 -33.82 -38.98
C VAL A 327 10.96 -33.44 -40.45
N THR A 328 11.21 -34.44 -41.30
CA THR A 328 11.38 -34.26 -42.75
C THR A 328 11.30 -35.60 -43.49
N LYS A 329 11.19 -35.53 -44.81
CA LYS A 329 11.35 -36.68 -45.72
C LYS A 329 12.76 -36.67 -46.31
N VAL A 330 13.36 -37.85 -46.44
CA VAL A 330 14.70 -38.04 -47.01
C VAL A 330 14.68 -39.09 -48.11
N ARG A 331 15.53 -38.95 -49.12
CA ARG A 331 15.67 -39.92 -50.21
C ARG A 331 17.01 -40.61 -50.09
N LEU A 332 17.00 -41.93 -49.97
CA LEU A 332 18.23 -42.71 -49.86
C LEU A 332 18.98 -42.68 -51.20
N VAL A 333 20.24 -42.28 -51.17
CA VAL A 333 21.09 -42.12 -52.37
C VAL A 333 22.10 -43.25 -52.45
N GLU A 334 22.72 -43.56 -51.31
CA GLU A 334 23.78 -44.56 -51.24
C GLU A 334 23.64 -45.36 -49.93
N VAL A 335 23.99 -46.64 -50.00
CA VAL A 335 23.99 -47.56 -48.85
C VAL A 335 25.30 -48.32 -48.89
N ASP A 336 26.06 -48.28 -47.80
CA ASP A 336 27.18 -49.17 -47.54
C ASP A 336 26.69 -50.32 -46.63
N PRO A 337 26.46 -51.53 -47.19
CA PRO A 337 26.00 -52.68 -46.41
C PRO A 337 27.02 -53.16 -45.38
N ASN A 338 28.32 -52.88 -45.56
CA ASN A 338 29.37 -53.36 -44.67
C ASN A 338 29.43 -52.56 -43.36
N GLN A 339 29.06 -51.28 -43.42
CA GLN A 339 29.05 -50.40 -42.25
C GLN A 339 27.64 -50.17 -41.68
N ALA A 340 26.60 -50.72 -42.32
CA ALA A 340 25.20 -50.48 -42.01
C ALA A 340 24.83 -48.98 -42.01
N VAL A 341 25.47 -48.23 -42.90
CA VAL A 341 25.30 -46.78 -43.05
C VAL A 341 24.71 -46.47 -44.42
N GLY A 342 23.76 -45.53 -44.45
CA GLY A 342 23.20 -44.97 -45.68
C GLY A 342 23.35 -43.45 -45.72
N ILE A 343 23.57 -42.90 -46.91
CA ILE A 343 23.54 -41.47 -47.18
C ILE A 343 22.21 -41.16 -47.84
N ALA A 344 21.46 -40.21 -47.28
CA ALA A 344 20.19 -39.76 -47.83
C ALA A 344 20.14 -38.23 -47.96
N ASP A 345 19.53 -37.76 -49.04
CA ASP A 345 19.29 -36.34 -49.28
C ASP A 345 18.01 -35.90 -48.57
N ILE A 346 18.07 -34.77 -47.87
CA ILE A 346 16.91 -34.11 -47.28
C ILE A 346 16.09 -33.47 -48.40
N LEU A 347 14.80 -33.82 -48.50
CA LEU A 347 13.88 -33.19 -49.44
C LEU A 347 13.43 -31.84 -48.87
N PRO A 348 13.85 -30.69 -49.42
CA PRO A 348 13.57 -29.39 -48.82
C PRO A 348 12.07 -29.07 -48.75
N GLU A 349 11.29 -29.57 -49.72
CA GLU A 349 9.84 -29.40 -49.81
C GLU A 349 9.07 -30.04 -48.64
N TRP A 350 9.68 -30.99 -47.95
CA TRP A 350 9.08 -31.75 -46.86
C TRP A 350 9.70 -31.43 -45.49
N LYS A 351 10.60 -30.45 -45.43
CA LYS A 351 11.33 -30.09 -44.22
C LYS A 351 10.46 -29.21 -43.31
N GLN A 352 10.02 -29.77 -42.17
CA GLN A 352 9.33 -29.00 -41.13
C GLN A 352 10.29 -28.55 -40.03
N LYS A 353 11.27 -29.40 -39.69
CA LYS A 353 12.30 -29.12 -38.68
C LYS A 353 13.67 -29.61 -39.16
N PRO A 354 14.78 -29.03 -38.65
CA PRO A 354 16.13 -29.57 -38.90
C PRO A 354 16.26 -30.98 -38.31
N ALA A 355 16.94 -31.86 -39.06
CA ALA A 355 17.22 -33.23 -38.65
C ALA A 355 18.36 -33.23 -37.63
N HIS A 356 18.25 -34.07 -36.59
CA HIS A 356 19.30 -34.23 -35.58
C HIS A 356 19.68 -35.71 -35.41
N ALA A 357 20.88 -35.93 -34.86
CA ALA A 357 21.28 -37.27 -34.45
C ALA A 357 20.29 -37.84 -33.42
N GLY A 358 19.85 -39.08 -33.64
CA GLY A 358 18.84 -39.75 -32.82
C GLY A 358 17.41 -39.68 -33.34
N ASP A 359 17.12 -38.90 -34.40
CA ASP A 359 15.83 -38.96 -35.07
C ASP A 359 15.61 -40.37 -35.69
N ILE A 360 14.39 -40.89 -35.63
CA ILE A 360 14.02 -42.25 -36.02
C ILE A 360 13.65 -42.27 -37.51
N VAL A 361 14.19 -43.24 -38.25
CA VAL A 361 13.90 -43.46 -39.67
C VAL A 361 12.73 -44.45 -39.81
N MET A 362 11.72 -44.10 -40.60
CA MET A 362 10.56 -44.94 -40.89
C MET A 362 10.29 -45.04 -42.41
N PHE A 363 9.67 -46.15 -42.83
CA PHE A 363 9.15 -46.36 -44.20
C PHE A 363 7.64 -46.63 -44.16
#